data_AF-A0A9W4N1F9-F1
#
_entry.id   AF-A0A9W4N1F9-F1
#
_cell.length_a   1.000
_cell.length_b   1.000
_cell.length_c   1.000
_cell.angle_alpha   90.00
_cell.angle_beta   90.00
_cell.angle_gamma   90.00
#
_symmetry.space_group_name_H-M   'P 1'
#
loop_
_entity.id
_entity.type
_entity.pdbx_description
1 polymer ?
#
loop_
_entity_poly.entity_id
_entity_poly.type
_entity_poly.pdbx_seq_one_letter_code
_entity_poly.pdbx_strand_id
1 'polypeptide(L)'
;MLPKAIQITPSYIVPIDAALIWFACIYEFSLSIGAMRHKNNLLLFAVCVSNVFAVAFAAMQYPSLKGFCKTMPEQRAMYNEPLVDITRNIWPQIRGPQLAIPIFIGIFTLSIWWHAFQLHKQYAWYAWSIYRSVQGDSRIRARHLAYEVYVVLVKLDAFFVICFILQYGLIDVHFIEPEFGLTMSIPPALVFILIMGVYAVRKEHKPLMLLVIVCHFILIAYLLSRIVVLYGNSILAITPTKNMMLLFAFASLILTILSLASGIRCFMNFGYGLKPILAGKVHSVRASYDFHTISRHTPMPDNISNRRLSLS
;
A
#
# COMPACT_ATOMS: atom_id res chain seq x y z
N MET A 1 25.40 19.70 -24.43
CA MET A 1 25.70 18.26 -24.53
C MET A 1 24.90 17.56 -23.45
N LEU A 2 23.83 16.84 -23.78
CA LEU A 2 23.17 15.98 -22.79
C LEU A 2 24.17 14.88 -22.37
N PRO A 3 24.24 14.49 -21.09
CA PRO A 3 25.06 13.37 -20.66
C PRO A 3 24.71 12.12 -21.45
N LYS A 4 25.70 11.43 -22.03
CA LYS A 4 25.51 10.17 -22.76
C LYS A 4 24.75 9.11 -21.93
N ALA A 5 24.83 9.20 -20.61
CA ALA A 5 24.09 8.34 -19.68
C ALA A 5 22.57 8.44 -19.82
N ILE A 6 21.99 9.63 -20.04
CA ILE A 6 20.51 9.80 -20.13
C ILE A 6 19.95 9.39 -21.50
N GLN A 7 20.81 9.21 -22.51
CA GLN A 7 20.40 8.75 -23.84
C GLN A 7 20.08 7.24 -23.88
N ILE A 8 20.47 6.51 -22.84
CA ILE A 8 20.32 5.06 -22.76
C ILE A 8 19.22 4.77 -21.73
N THR A 9 18.03 4.38 -22.21
CA THR A 9 16.87 4.01 -21.39
C THR A 9 17.18 3.17 -20.14
N PRO A 10 18.06 2.15 -20.20
CA PRO A 10 18.37 1.34 -19.02
C PRO A 10 19.15 2.03 -17.90
N SER A 11 19.79 3.18 -18.14
CA SER A 11 20.55 3.87 -17.09
C SER A 11 19.66 4.40 -15.96
N TYR A 12 18.42 4.75 -16.29
CA TYR A 12 17.43 5.25 -15.34
C TYR A 12 16.41 4.20 -14.91
N ILE A 13 16.08 3.20 -15.76
CA ILE A 13 15.08 2.17 -15.40
C ILE A 13 15.53 1.32 -14.21
N VAL A 14 16.78 0.84 -14.21
CA VAL A 14 17.31 -0.01 -13.11
C VAL A 14 17.26 0.71 -11.75
N PRO A 15 17.77 1.96 -11.60
CA PRO A 15 17.68 2.66 -10.32
C PRO A 15 16.24 3.04 -9.96
N ILE A 16 15.35 3.35 -10.91
CA ILE A 16 13.93 3.64 -10.64
C ILE A 16 13.22 2.39 -10.09
N ASP A 17 13.38 1.25 -10.77
CA ASP A 17 12.77 -0.02 -10.35
C ASP A 17 13.28 -0.48 -8.97
N ALA A 18 14.57 -0.24 -8.67
CA ALA A 18 15.13 -0.46 -7.34
C ALA A 18 14.55 0.52 -6.30
N ALA A 19 14.45 1.81 -6.63
CA ALA A 19 13.87 2.82 -5.74
C ALA A 19 12.39 2.53 -5.43
N LEU A 20 11.63 2.00 -6.39
CA LEU A 20 10.25 1.54 -6.19
C LEU A 20 10.17 0.38 -5.19
N ILE A 21 11.08 -0.60 -5.25
CA ILE A 21 11.15 -1.68 -4.26
C ILE A 21 11.46 -1.11 -2.87
N TRP A 22 12.46 -0.22 -2.76
CA TRP A 22 12.79 0.42 -1.48
C TRP A 22 11.59 1.20 -0.90
N PHE A 23 10.92 1.98 -1.75
CA PHE A 23 9.70 2.68 -1.39
C PHE A 23 8.61 1.71 -0.91
N ALA A 24 8.38 0.59 -1.61
CA ALA A 24 7.43 -0.44 -1.22
C ALA A 24 7.75 -1.03 0.17
N CYS A 25 9.01 -1.41 0.42
CA CYS A 25 9.41 -1.95 1.71
C CYS A 25 9.17 -0.94 2.86
N ILE A 26 9.53 0.33 2.66
CA ILE A 26 9.34 1.38 3.67
C ILE A 26 7.85 1.64 3.91
N TYR A 27 7.06 1.66 2.84
CA TYR A 27 5.63 1.89 2.92
C TYR A 27 4.91 0.73 3.64
N GLU A 28 5.21 -0.51 3.29
CA GLU A 28 4.66 -1.70 3.93
C GLU A 28 5.08 -1.80 5.40
N PHE A 29 6.32 -1.46 5.73
CA PHE A 29 6.77 -1.36 7.11
C PHE A 29 5.98 -0.31 7.91
N SER A 30 5.70 0.84 7.29
CA SER A 30 4.88 1.89 7.90
C SER A 30 3.43 1.43 8.11
N LEU A 31 2.85 0.71 7.14
CA LEU A 31 1.54 0.10 7.26
C LEU A 31 1.50 -0.99 8.34
N SER A 32 2.53 -1.83 8.46
CA SER A 32 2.56 -2.91 9.44
C SER A 32 2.65 -2.39 10.87
N ILE A 33 3.43 -1.33 11.11
CA ILE A 33 3.43 -0.59 12.39
C ILE A 33 2.03 -0.04 12.68
N GLY A 34 1.38 0.56 11.68
CA GLY A 34 0.00 1.02 11.79
C GLY A 34 -0.98 -0.10 12.14
N ALA A 35 -0.83 -1.27 11.52
CA ALA A 35 -1.68 -2.44 11.76
C ALA A 35 -1.55 -2.93 13.21
N MET A 36 -0.30 -3.04 13.71
CA MET A 36 -0.02 -3.45 15.08
C MET A 36 -0.52 -2.45 16.12
N ARG A 37 -0.27 -1.15 15.92
CA ARG A 37 -0.69 -0.09 16.86
C ARG A 37 -2.20 0.02 16.99
N HIS A 38 -2.92 -0.08 15.87
CA HIS A 38 -4.38 0.04 15.87
C HIS A 38 -5.10 -1.31 16.05
N LYS A 39 -4.37 -2.43 16.16
CA LYS A 39 -4.91 -3.81 16.16
C LYS A 39 -5.93 -4.01 15.02
N ASN A 40 -5.61 -3.48 13.84
CA ASN A 40 -6.52 -3.43 12.69
C ASN A 40 -6.25 -4.59 11.71
N ASN A 41 -7.15 -5.57 11.70
CA ASN A 41 -7.06 -6.76 10.84
C ASN A 41 -7.16 -6.43 9.34
N LEU A 42 -7.90 -5.38 8.97
CA LEU A 42 -8.03 -4.96 7.57
C LEU A 42 -6.71 -4.40 7.04
N LEU A 43 -5.99 -3.65 7.88
CA LEU A 43 -4.68 -3.12 7.52
C LEU A 43 -3.63 -4.23 7.40
N LEU A 44 -3.72 -5.26 8.24
CA LEU A 44 -2.88 -6.45 8.12
C LEU A 44 -3.13 -7.20 6.80
N PHE A 45 -4.39 -7.36 6.41
CA PHE A 45 -4.74 -7.93 5.10
C PHE A 45 -4.18 -7.09 3.94
N ALA A 46 -4.27 -5.76 4.02
CA ALA A 46 -3.69 -4.85 3.03
C ALA A 46 -2.17 -5.01 2.90
N VAL A 47 -1.44 -5.21 4.01
CA VAL A 47 0.01 -5.51 3.97
C VAL A 47 0.29 -6.82 3.25
N CYS A 48 -0.48 -7.88 3.52
CA CYS A 48 -0.31 -9.17 2.85
C CYS A 48 -0.54 -9.06 1.34
N VAL A 49 -1.59 -8.34 0.91
CA VAL A 49 -1.89 -8.10 -0.50
C VAL A 49 -0.77 -7.30 -1.16
N SER A 50 -0.31 -6.21 -0.51
CA SER A 50 0.80 -5.37 -1.02
C SER A 50 2.07 -6.19 -1.26
N ASN A 51 2.40 -7.10 -0.33
CA ASN A 51 3.57 -7.97 -0.45
C ASN A 51 3.49 -8.89 -1.68
N VAL A 52 2.31 -9.40 -2.03
CA VAL A 52 2.13 -10.20 -3.26
C VAL A 52 2.48 -9.36 -4.49
N PHE A 53 2.00 -8.11 -4.52
CA PHE A 53 2.32 -7.20 -5.61
C PHE A 53 3.81 -6.83 -5.65
N ALA A 54 4.47 -6.66 -4.50
CA ALA A 54 5.91 -6.41 -4.43
C ALA A 54 6.72 -7.61 -4.99
N VAL A 55 6.33 -8.84 -4.65
CA VAL A 55 6.95 -10.06 -5.22
C VAL A 55 6.68 -10.16 -6.72
N ALA A 56 5.44 -9.94 -7.16
CA ALA A 56 5.09 -9.97 -8.58
C ALA A 56 5.89 -8.92 -9.37
N PHE A 57 6.01 -7.71 -8.84
CA PHE A 57 6.81 -6.63 -9.42
C PHE A 57 8.28 -7.05 -9.54
N ALA A 58 8.90 -7.52 -8.44
CA ALA A 58 10.28 -8.00 -8.46
C ALA A 58 10.51 -9.16 -9.45
N ALA A 59 9.54 -10.08 -9.58
CA ALA A 59 9.61 -11.17 -10.54
C ALA A 59 9.53 -10.68 -12.00
N MET A 60 8.73 -9.64 -12.27
CA MET A 60 8.60 -9.04 -13.60
C MET A 60 9.84 -8.23 -14.02
N GLN A 61 10.63 -7.72 -13.08
CA GLN A 61 11.87 -6.99 -13.39
C GLN A 61 12.91 -7.84 -14.14
N TYR A 62 13.01 -9.13 -13.84
CA TYR A 62 13.98 -10.02 -14.50
C TYR A 62 13.75 -10.17 -16.02
N PRO A 63 12.55 -10.59 -16.52
CA PRO A 63 12.32 -10.74 -17.94
C PRO A 63 12.38 -9.41 -18.69
N SER A 64 11.91 -8.31 -18.07
CA SER A 64 12.08 -6.98 -18.66
C SER A 64 13.55 -6.65 -18.85
N LEU A 65 14.37 -6.72 -17.79
CA LEU A 65 15.81 -6.43 -17.86
C LEU A 65 16.55 -7.33 -18.87
N LYS A 66 16.16 -8.61 -18.95
CA LYS A 66 16.68 -9.55 -19.96
C LYS A 66 16.35 -9.10 -21.38
N GLY A 67 15.12 -8.66 -21.62
CA GLY A 67 14.67 -8.15 -22.91
C GLY A 67 15.49 -6.94 -23.33
N PHE A 68 15.70 -5.99 -22.42
CA PHE A 68 16.54 -4.81 -22.63
C PHE A 68 17.99 -5.16 -22.97
N CYS A 69 18.62 -6.06 -22.21
CA CYS A 69 20.02 -6.44 -22.46
C CYS A 69 20.21 -7.10 -23.84
N LYS A 70 19.15 -7.68 -24.41
CA LYS A 70 19.19 -8.24 -25.76
C LYS A 70 19.00 -7.20 -26.86
N THR A 71 18.17 -6.18 -26.64
CA THR A 71 17.89 -5.13 -27.63
C THR A 71 18.92 -3.99 -27.62
N MET A 72 19.59 -3.77 -26.49
CA MET A 72 20.62 -2.71 -26.35
C MET A 72 21.72 -2.72 -27.41
N PRO A 73 22.35 -3.88 -27.75
CA PRO A 73 23.41 -3.93 -28.76
C PRO A 73 22.96 -3.56 -30.18
N GLU A 74 21.65 -3.53 -30.44
CA GLU A 74 21.05 -3.17 -31.73
C GLU A 74 20.77 -1.66 -31.83
N GLN A 75 20.70 -0.95 -30.70
CA GLN A 75 20.45 0.49 -30.68
C GLN A 75 21.69 1.28 -31.12
N ARG A 76 21.48 2.32 -31.93
CA ARG A 76 22.52 3.17 -32.51
C ARG A 76 22.21 4.64 -32.23
N ALA A 77 23.25 5.42 -31.95
CA ALA A 77 23.16 6.87 -31.81
C ALA A 77 23.06 7.55 -33.18
N MET A 78 22.86 8.87 -33.18
CA MET A 78 23.09 9.71 -34.36
C MET A 78 24.52 9.46 -34.87
N TYR A 79 24.69 9.25 -36.18
CA TYR A 79 25.94 8.83 -36.84
C TYR A 79 26.35 7.36 -36.72
N ASN A 80 25.40 6.46 -36.37
CA ASN A 80 25.62 5.00 -36.35
C ASN A 80 26.68 4.53 -35.33
N GLU A 81 27.00 5.37 -34.35
CA GLU A 81 27.86 4.96 -33.23
C GLU A 81 27.09 4.06 -32.26
N PRO A 82 27.69 2.97 -31.76
CA PRO A 82 27.05 2.13 -30.76
C PRO A 82 26.91 2.90 -29.45
N LEU A 83 25.70 2.90 -28.88
CA LEU A 83 25.40 3.55 -27.59
C LEU A 83 26.06 2.83 -26.40
N VAL A 84 26.40 1.56 -26.58
CA VAL A 84 26.95 0.68 -25.55
C VAL A 84 28.16 -0.05 -26.13
N ASP A 85 29.16 -0.31 -25.29
CA ASP A 85 30.32 -1.12 -25.67
C ASP A 85 29.88 -2.57 -25.98
N ILE A 86 29.74 -2.87 -27.28
CA ILE A 86 29.32 -4.18 -27.80
C ILE A 86 30.29 -5.31 -27.44
N THR A 87 31.53 -4.98 -27.06
CA THR A 87 32.55 -5.99 -26.71
C THR A 87 32.31 -6.58 -25.32
N ARG A 88 31.52 -5.92 -24.47
CA ARG A 88 31.24 -6.35 -23.10
C ARG A 88 29.80 -6.82 -22.95
N ASN A 89 29.63 -8.14 -22.83
CA ASN A 89 28.35 -8.70 -22.45
C ASN A 89 28.09 -8.48 -20.94
N ILE A 90 27.21 -7.53 -20.61
CA ILE A 90 26.83 -7.19 -19.22
C ILE A 90 25.85 -8.19 -18.59
N TRP A 91 25.14 -8.99 -19.40
CA TRP A 91 24.06 -9.86 -18.91
C TRP A 91 24.53 -10.92 -17.89
N PRO A 92 25.65 -11.64 -18.10
CA PRO A 92 26.14 -12.63 -17.13
C PRO A 92 26.43 -12.04 -15.75
N GLN A 93 26.82 -10.76 -15.68
CA GLN A 93 27.15 -10.08 -14.42
C GLN A 93 25.89 -9.65 -13.66
N ILE A 94 24.84 -9.21 -14.37
CA ILE A 94 23.62 -8.65 -13.77
C ILE A 94 22.57 -9.74 -13.48
N ARG A 95 22.59 -10.85 -14.22
CA ARG A 95 21.60 -11.94 -14.10
C ARG A 95 21.49 -12.50 -12.69
N GLY A 96 22.62 -12.74 -12.03
CA GLY A 96 22.67 -13.34 -10.68
C GLY A 96 22.01 -12.44 -9.64
N PRO A 97 22.50 -11.19 -9.46
CA PRO A 97 21.89 -10.22 -8.55
C PRO A 97 20.40 -9.98 -8.83
N GLN A 98 20.00 -9.86 -10.10
CA GLN A 98 18.60 -9.59 -10.46
C GLN A 98 17.66 -10.75 -10.10
N LEU A 99 18.12 -12.00 -10.19
CA LEU A 99 17.32 -13.16 -9.79
C LEU A 99 17.24 -13.30 -8.26
N ALA A 100 18.26 -12.85 -7.53
CA ALA A 100 18.28 -12.92 -6.09
C ALA A 100 17.20 -12.03 -5.43
N ILE A 101 16.92 -10.85 -6.01
CA ILE A 101 15.94 -9.89 -5.48
C ILE A 101 14.55 -10.51 -5.24
N PRO A 102 13.85 -11.09 -6.25
CA PRO A 102 12.53 -11.68 -6.04
C PRO A 102 12.56 -12.89 -5.10
N ILE A 103 13.66 -13.65 -5.05
CA ILE A 103 13.81 -14.78 -4.13
C ILE A 103 13.85 -14.29 -2.68
N PHE A 104 14.68 -13.28 -2.39
CA PHE A 104 14.76 -12.70 -1.05
C PHE A 104 13.43 -12.07 -0.63
N ILE A 105 12.82 -11.23 -1.48
CA ILE A 105 11.53 -10.60 -1.19
C ILE A 105 10.45 -11.68 -0.98
N GLY A 106 10.47 -12.76 -1.77
CA GLY A 106 9.55 -13.90 -1.60
C GLY A 106 9.71 -14.60 -0.25
N ILE A 107 10.94 -14.87 0.19
CA ILE A 107 11.20 -15.48 1.51
C ILE A 107 10.69 -14.56 2.63
N PHE A 108 11.00 -13.26 2.57
CA PHE A 108 10.51 -12.30 3.57
C PHE A 108 8.98 -12.18 3.56
N THR A 109 8.35 -12.26 2.38
CA THR A 109 6.89 -12.27 2.25
C THR A 109 6.27 -13.47 2.97
N LEU A 110 6.85 -14.66 2.82
CA LEU A 110 6.39 -15.85 3.55
C LEU A 110 6.52 -15.69 5.06
N SER A 111 7.61 -15.08 5.53
CA SER A 111 7.76 -14.74 6.96
C SER A 111 6.69 -13.74 7.41
N ILE A 112 6.41 -12.70 6.63
CA ILE A 112 5.36 -11.71 6.93
C ILE A 112 4.00 -12.40 6.99
N TRP A 113 3.69 -13.30 6.06
CA TRP A 113 2.44 -14.07 6.07
C TRP A 113 2.31 -14.98 7.28
N TRP A 114 3.39 -15.65 7.67
CA TRP A 114 3.42 -16.43 8.89
C TRP A 114 3.09 -15.55 10.12
N HIS A 115 3.78 -14.41 10.26
CA HIS A 115 3.51 -13.47 11.35
C HIS A 115 2.08 -12.89 11.29
N ALA A 116 1.58 -12.56 10.09
CA ALA A 116 0.23 -12.07 9.89
C ALA A 116 -0.82 -13.14 10.25
N PHE A 117 -0.58 -14.41 9.94
CA PHE A 117 -1.45 -15.52 10.33
C PHE A 117 -1.50 -15.69 11.85
N GLN A 118 -0.34 -15.63 12.51
CA GLN A 118 -0.25 -15.73 13.97
C GLN A 118 -0.99 -14.56 14.64
N LEU A 119 -0.82 -13.34 14.14
CA LEU A 119 -1.55 -12.16 14.61
C LEU A 119 -3.06 -12.29 14.35
N HIS A 120 -3.46 -12.73 13.16
CA HIS A 120 -4.88 -12.96 12.84
C HIS A 120 -5.50 -14.00 13.78
N LYS A 121 -4.79 -15.09 14.11
CA LYS A 121 -5.27 -16.10 15.07
C LYS A 121 -5.45 -15.50 16.47
N GLN A 122 -4.50 -14.68 16.93
CA GLN A 122 -4.61 -13.98 18.20
C GLN A 122 -5.79 -12.99 18.21
N TYR A 123 -5.97 -12.23 17.13
CA TYR A 123 -7.08 -11.29 17.01
C TYR A 123 -8.44 -11.98 16.86
N ALA A 124 -8.52 -13.09 16.14
CA ALA A 124 -9.74 -13.88 16.01
C ALA A 124 -10.14 -14.50 17.36
N TRP A 125 -9.17 -15.01 18.12
CA TRP A 125 -9.38 -15.53 19.47
C TRP A 125 -9.86 -14.42 20.43
N TYR A 126 -9.21 -13.26 20.41
CA TYR A 126 -9.58 -12.10 21.24
C TYR A 126 -10.90 -11.45 20.77
N ALA A 127 -11.19 -11.46 19.48
CA ALA A 127 -12.48 -11.02 18.95
C ALA A 127 -13.58 -11.97 19.41
N TRP A 128 -13.37 -13.30 19.39
CA TRP A 128 -14.35 -14.27 19.87
C TRP A 128 -14.68 -14.09 21.36
N SER A 129 -13.69 -13.79 22.20
CA SER A 129 -13.92 -13.52 23.61
C SER A 129 -14.71 -12.21 23.85
N ILE A 130 -14.49 -11.18 23.03
CA ILE A 130 -15.26 -9.92 23.04
C ILE A 130 -16.65 -10.08 22.42
N TYR A 131 -16.78 -10.87 21.36
CA TYR A 131 -18.07 -11.16 20.69
C TYR A 131 -19.07 -11.78 21.66
N ARG A 132 -18.59 -12.52 22.65
CA ARG A 132 -19.43 -13.12 23.69
C ARG A 132 -19.86 -12.12 24.77
N SER A 133 -19.13 -11.02 24.96
CA SER A 133 -19.41 -10.05 26.03
C SER A 133 -20.12 -8.76 25.56
N VAL A 134 -20.16 -8.48 24.26
CA VAL A 134 -20.76 -7.25 23.70
C VAL A 134 -21.94 -7.60 22.78
N GLN A 135 -23.08 -7.95 23.38
CA GLN A 135 -24.38 -7.86 22.70
C GLN A 135 -24.82 -6.39 22.74
N GLY A 136 -24.43 -5.59 21.74
CA GLY A 136 -24.81 -4.18 21.68
C GLY A 136 -24.60 -3.59 20.29
N ASP A 137 -25.71 -3.39 19.58
CA ASP A 137 -25.89 -2.69 18.29
C ASP A 137 -24.95 -3.05 17.12
N SER A 138 -25.40 -4.02 16.30
CA SER A 138 -24.80 -4.39 15.02
C SER A 138 -24.66 -3.21 14.03
N ARG A 139 -25.57 -2.23 14.12
CA ARG A 139 -25.60 -1.05 13.24
C ARG A 139 -24.41 -0.12 13.48
N ILE A 140 -24.03 0.13 14.74
CA ILE A 140 -22.89 0.98 15.07
C ILE A 140 -21.59 0.32 14.59
N ARG A 141 -21.46 -0.99 14.83
CA ARG A 141 -20.30 -1.76 14.38
C ARG A 141 -20.13 -1.76 12.86
N ALA A 142 -21.22 -1.91 12.11
CA ALA A 142 -21.18 -1.87 10.65
C ALA A 142 -20.66 -0.52 10.11
N ARG A 143 -20.97 0.58 10.80
CA ARG A 143 -20.50 1.93 10.42
C ARG A 143 -19.02 2.13 10.72
N HIS A 144 -18.54 1.62 11.86
CA HIS A 144 -17.11 1.61 12.18
C HIS A 144 -16.31 0.79 11.20
N LEU A 145 -16.82 -0.39 10.83
CA LEU A 145 -16.19 -1.24 9.83
C LEU A 145 -16.12 -0.51 8.47
N ALA A 146 -17.20 0.15 8.04
CA ALA A 146 -17.20 0.92 6.79
C ALA A 146 -16.14 2.03 6.78
N TYR A 147 -15.98 2.74 7.91
CA TYR A 147 -14.92 3.74 8.08
C TYR A 147 -13.52 3.12 8.00
N GLU A 148 -13.27 2.04 8.73
CA GLU A 148 -11.97 1.37 8.73
C GLU A 148 -11.61 0.82 7.35
N VAL A 149 -12.59 0.22 6.66
CA VAL A 149 -12.45 -0.23 5.27
C VAL A 149 -12.06 0.93 4.37
N TYR A 150 -12.77 2.07 4.43
CA TYR A 150 -12.44 3.25 3.62
C TYR A 150 -11.02 3.76 3.89
N VAL A 151 -10.63 3.93 5.16
CA VAL A 151 -9.29 4.43 5.51
C VAL A 151 -8.18 3.48 5.06
N VAL A 152 -8.39 2.16 5.18
CA VAL A 152 -7.41 1.16 4.72
C VAL A 152 -7.33 1.14 3.20
N LEU A 153 -8.46 1.16 2.50
CA LEU A 153 -8.51 1.17 1.04
C LEU A 153 -7.82 2.40 0.46
N VAL A 154 -8.11 3.61 0.97
CA VAL A 154 -7.48 4.85 0.47
C VAL A 154 -5.97 4.88 0.75
N LYS A 155 -5.50 4.32 1.87
CA LYS A 155 -4.05 4.17 2.11
C LYS A 155 -3.43 3.22 1.10
N LEU A 156 -4.01 2.04 0.92
CA LEU A 156 -3.54 1.04 -0.03
C LEU A 156 -3.55 1.58 -1.46
N ASP A 157 -4.63 2.25 -1.86
CA ASP A 157 -4.78 2.92 -3.16
C ASP A 157 -3.68 3.95 -3.39
N ALA A 158 -3.40 4.79 -2.38
CA ALA A 158 -2.35 5.80 -2.48
C ALA A 158 -0.97 5.19 -2.76
N PHE A 159 -0.66 4.03 -2.19
CA PHE A 159 0.57 3.31 -2.48
C PHE A 159 0.68 2.91 -3.95
N PHE A 160 -0.34 2.23 -4.48
CA PHE A 160 -0.32 1.75 -5.87
C PHE A 160 -0.32 2.90 -6.87
N VAL A 161 -1.09 3.95 -6.62
CA VAL A 161 -1.11 5.14 -7.48
C VAL A 161 0.25 5.82 -7.47
N ILE A 162 0.90 5.99 -6.30
CA ILE A 162 2.25 6.58 -6.25
C ILE A 162 3.26 5.73 -7.03
N CYS A 163 3.25 4.41 -6.85
CA CYS A 163 4.11 3.51 -7.63
C CYS A 163 3.87 3.63 -9.13
N PHE A 164 2.61 3.64 -9.56
CA PHE A 164 2.23 3.84 -10.96
C PHE A 164 2.73 5.18 -11.51
N ILE A 165 2.48 6.27 -10.79
CA ILE A 165 2.86 7.63 -11.22
C ILE A 165 4.38 7.80 -11.29
N LEU A 166 5.12 7.30 -10.29
CA LEU A 166 6.58 7.36 -10.30
C LEU A 166 7.14 6.56 -11.46
N GLN A 167 6.64 5.35 -11.70
CA GLN A 167 7.11 4.51 -12.78
C GLN A 167 6.77 5.12 -14.15
N TYR A 168 5.51 5.47 -14.39
CA TYR A 168 5.06 6.08 -15.64
C TYR A 168 5.74 7.44 -15.89
N GLY A 169 5.75 8.32 -14.89
CA GLY A 169 6.29 9.66 -15.01
C GLY A 169 7.79 9.69 -15.25
N LEU A 170 8.58 8.89 -14.52
CA LEU A 170 10.04 8.88 -14.66
C LEU A 170 10.55 8.07 -15.86
N ILE A 171 9.78 7.10 -16.36
CA ILE A 171 10.22 6.25 -17.48
C ILE A 171 9.67 6.73 -18.82
N ASP A 172 8.37 7.04 -18.90
CA ASP A 172 7.70 7.35 -20.19
C ASP A 172 7.62 8.85 -20.47
N VAL A 173 7.41 9.67 -19.43
CA VAL A 173 7.07 11.09 -19.59
C VAL A 173 8.23 12.02 -19.25
N HIS A 174 9.39 11.50 -18.83
CA HIS A 174 10.52 12.28 -18.30
C HIS A 174 10.94 13.48 -19.18
N PHE A 175 10.81 13.38 -20.50
CA PHE A 175 11.24 14.41 -21.45
C PHE A 175 10.11 15.24 -22.08
N ILE A 176 8.85 15.01 -21.68
CA ILE A 176 7.68 15.69 -22.25
C ILE A 176 7.20 16.75 -21.26
N GLU A 177 7.60 18.01 -21.48
CA GLU A 177 7.07 19.16 -20.74
C GLU A 177 5.86 19.76 -21.48
N PRO A 178 4.77 20.14 -20.79
CA PRO A 178 4.58 20.23 -19.33
C PRO A 178 4.03 18.95 -18.67
N GLU A 179 3.87 17.86 -19.43
CA GLU A 179 3.22 16.62 -18.96
C GLU A 179 3.94 15.97 -17.77
N PHE A 180 5.27 16.03 -17.75
CA PHE A 180 6.09 15.51 -16.65
C PHE A 180 5.79 16.22 -15.32
N GLY A 181 5.79 17.55 -15.32
CA GLY A 181 5.52 18.36 -14.14
C GLY A 181 4.11 18.12 -13.60
N LEU A 182 3.13 18.01 -14.49
CA LEU A 182 1.76 17.68 -14.11
C LEU A 182 1.66 16.29 -13.48
N THR A 183 2.32 15.30 -14.07
CA THR A 183 2.34 13.92 -13.56
C THR A 183 3.01 13.84 -12.18
N MET A 184 4.12 14.54 -11.98
CA MET A 184 4.84 14.59 -10.70
C MET A 184 4.12 15.41 -9.61
N SER A 185 3.11 16.20 -9.97
CA SER A 185 2.24 16.89 -9.00
C SER A 185 1.16 15.97 -8.41
N ILE A 186 0.90 14.80 -9.02
CA ILE A 186 -0.15 13.88 -8.58
C ILE A 186 0.15 13.24 -7.21
N PRO A 187 1.37 12.74 -6.90
CA PRO A 187 1.66 12.14 -5.59
C PRO A 187 1.41 13.08 -4.39
N PRO A 188 1.87 14.35 -4.38
CA PRO A 188 1.55 15.25 -3.27
C PRO A 188 0.06 15.61 -3.21
N ALA A 189 -0.59 15.80 -4.36
CA ALA A 189 -2.04 16.02 -4.41
C ALA A 189 -2.82 14.84 -3.81
N LEU A 190 -2.39 13.61 -4.07
CA LEU A 190 -3.00 12.39 -3.54
C LEU A 190 -2.86 12.30 -2.01
N VAL A 191 -1.69 12.63 -1.46
CA VAL A 191 -1.49 12.69 0.00
C VAL A 191 -2.42 13.73 0.63
N PHE A 192 -2.56 14.90 -0.02
CA PHE A 192 -3.48 15.94 0.44
C PHE A 192 -4.94 15.47 0.43
N ILE A 193 -5.38 14.82 -0.66
CA ILE A 193 -6.72 14.23 -0.78
C ILE A 193 -6.96 13.16 0.29
N LEU A 194 -5.97 12.32 0.60
CA LEU A 194 -6.05 11.31 1.65
C LEU A 194 -6.27 11.96 3.03
N ILE A 195 -5.50 12.99 3.37
CA ILE A 195 -5.63 13.72 4.64
C ILE A 195 -7.02 14.36 4.73
N MET A 196 -7.46 15.05 3.66
CA MET A 196 -8.80 15.63 3.58
C MET A 196 -9.89 14.58 3.71
N GLY A 197 -9.75 13.42 3.06
CA GLY A 197 -10.70 12.31 3.13
C GLY A 197 -10.83 11.74 4.54
N VAL A 198 -9.70 11.47 5.21
CA VAL A 198 -9.70 11.00 6.60
C VAL A 198 -10.32 12.05 7.52
N TYR A 199 -9.99 13.33 7.34
CA TYR A 199 -10.57 14.42 8.12
C TYR A 199 -12.09 14.55 7.89
N ALA A 200 -12.53 14.51 6.63
CA ALA A 200 -13.93 14.61 6.24
C ALA A 200 -14.78 13.52 6.88
N VAL A 201 -14.30 12.28 6.85
CA VAL A 201 -15.02 11.16 7.47
C VAL A 201 -15.01 11.24 8.99
N ARG A 202 -13.90 11.69 9.60
CA ARG A 202 -13.81 11.87 11.07
C ARG A 202 -14.75 12.95 11.60
N LYS A 203 -14.89 14.05 10.87
CA LYS A 203 -15.72 15.19 11.27
C LYS A 203 -17.14 15.15 10.68
N GLU A 204 -17.45 14.14 9.87
CA GLU A 204 -18.67 14.04 9.08
C GLU A 204 -18.91 15.29 8.20
N HIS A 205 -17.84 15.88 7.67
CA HIS A 205 -17.90 17.13 6.90
C HIS A 205 -18.34 16.86 5.45
N LYS A 206 -19.65 16.90 5.22
CA LYS A 206 -20.32 16.60 3.94
C LYS A 206 -19.68 17.27 2.70
N PRO A 207 -19.43 18.59 2.66
CA PRO A 207 -18.92 19.20 1.42
C PRO A 207 -17.47 18.80 1.13
N LEU A 208 -16.66 18.54 2.17
CA LEU A 208 -15.28 18.06 1.98
C LEU A 208 -15.27 16.60 1.49
N MET A 209 -16.21 15.78 1.97
CA MET A 209 -16.38 14.42 1.46
C MET A 209 -16.83 14.40 0.00
N LEU A 210 -17.72 15.30 -0.39
CA LEU A 210 -18.13 15.45 -1.80
C LEU A 210 -16.94 15.83 -2.68
N LEU A 211 -16.10 16.77 -2.24
CA LEU A 211 -14.86 17.12 -2.95
C LEU A 211 -13.95 15.90 -3.13
N VAL A 212 -13.75 15.11 -2.08
CA VAL A 212 -12.92 13.89 -2.14
C VAL A 212 -13.51 12.86 -3.12
N ILE A 213 -14.83 12.68 -3.15
CA ILE A 213 -15.51 11.80 -4.11
C ILE A 213 -15.25 12.27 -5.55
N VAL A 214 -15.37 13.56 -5.83
CA VAL A 214 -15.06 14.13 -7.16
C VAL A 214 -13.60 13.87 -7.54
N CYS A 215 -12.66 14.06 -6.61
CA CYS A 215 -11.25 13.75 -6.86
C CYS A 215 -11.01 12.26 -7.19
N HIS A 216 -11.75 11.33 -6.59
CA HIS A 216 -11.65 9.90 -6.95
C HIS A 216 -12.15 9.64 -8.37
N PHE A 217 -13.23 10.30 -8.81
CA PHE A 217 -13.67 10.19 -10.22
C PHE A 217 -12.63 10.74 -11.20
N ILE A 218 -12.00 11.87 -10.87
CA ILE A 218 -10.90 12.45 -11.66
C ILE A 218 -9.71 11.46 -11.73
N LEU A 219 -9.35 10.85 -10.60
CA LEU A 219 -8.28 9.86 -10.55
C LEU A 219 -8.59 8.61 -11.39
N ILE A 220 -9.83 8.10 -11.34
CA ILE A 220 -10.30 7.00 -12.19
C ILE A 220 -10.18 7.36 -13.67
N ALA A 221 -10.65 8.55 -14.07
CA ALA A 221 -10.57 9.01 -15.45
C ALA A 221 -9.11 9.11 -15.93
N TYR A 222 -8.22 9.63 -15.07
CA TYR A 222 -6.79 9.68 -15.35
C TYR A 222 -6.18 8.28 -15.53
N LEU A 223 -6.42 7.36 -14.59
CA LEU A 223 -5.91 5.99 -14.67
C LEU A 223 -6.39 5.28 -15.95
N LEU A 224 -7.68 5.41 -16.28
CA LEU A 224 -8.24 4.85 -17.52
C LEU A 224 -7.58 5.44 -18.77
N SER A 225 -7.42 6.76 -18.83
CA SER A 225 -6.74 7.43 -19.94
C SER A 225 -5.33 6.89 -20.14
N ARG A 226 -4.58 6.69 -19.05
CA ARG A 226 -3.20 6.18 -19.11
C ARG A 226 -3.14 4.70 -19.49
N ILE A 227 -4.05 3.88 -18.99
CA ILE A 227 -4.17 2.48 -19.42
C ILE A 227 -4.41 2.42 -20.94
N VAL A 228 -5.33 3.23 -21.48
CA VAL A 228 -5.59 3.29 -22.92
C VAL A 228 -4.36 3.73 -23.71
N VAL A 229 -3.63 4.75 -23.26
CA VAL A 229 -2.38 5.21 -23.91
C VAL A 229 -1.33 4.09 -23.94
N LEU A 230 -1.20 3.33 -22.84
CA LEU A 230 -0.26 2.22 -22.73
C LEU A 230 -0.65 1.02 -23.60
N TYR A 231 -1.95 0.80 -23.87
CA TYR A 231 -2.44 -0.23 -24.78
C TYR A 231 -2.44 0.18 -26.26
N GLY A 232 -2.52 1.48 -26.55
CA GLY A 232 -2.59 2.00 -27.91
C GLY A 232 -1.28 1.87 -28.71
N ASN A 233 -1.27 2.46 -29.89
CA ASN A 233 -0.10 2.47 -30.80
C ASN A 233 0.80 3.71 -30.59
N SER A 234 0.73 4.35 -29.41
CA SER A 234 1.50 5.55 -29.13
C SER A 234 2.99 5.20 -28.91
N ILE A 235 3.89 6.17 -29.10
CA ILE A 235 5.33 6.00 -28.83
C ILE A 235 5.57 5.55 -27.37
N LEU A 236 4.71 5.99 -26.46
CA LEU A 236 4.68 5.63 -25.03
C LEU A 236 4.24 4.18 -24.77
N ALA A 237 3.63 3.50 -25.74
CA ALA A 237 3.23 2.11 -25.62
C ALA A 237 4.35 1.12 -25.96
N ILE A 238 5.43 1.59 -26.60
CA ILE A 238 6.62 0.81 -26.95
C ILE A 238 7.63 0.90 -25.79
N THR A 239 7.13 0.83 -24.56
CA THR A 239 7.98 0.87 -23.38
C THR A 239 8.25 -0.55 -22.87
N PRO A 240 9.52 -0.95 -22.79
CA PRO A 240 9.92 -2.29 -22.32
C PRO A 240 9.58 -2.63 -20.85
N THR A 241 9.12 -1.66 -20.05
CA THR A 241 8.58 -1.82 -18.68
C THR A 241 7.04 -1.75 -18.62
N LYS A 242 6.35 -1.70 -19.78
CA LYS A 242 4.88 -1.58 -19.90
C LYS A 242 4.10 -2.54 -19.01
N ASN A 243 4.50 -3.82 -18.95
CA ASN A 243 3.78 -4.82 -18.17
C ASN A 243 3.75 -4.49 -16.67
N MET A 244 4.84 -3.93 -16.12
CA MET A 244 4.90 -3.55 -14.70
C MET A 244 4.03 -2.33 -14.41
N MET A 245 4.08 -1.33 -15.29
CA MET A 245 3.23 -0.15 -15.18
C MET A 245 1.75 -0.52 -15.26
N LEU A 246 1.37 -1.44 -16.15
CA LEU A 246 0.00 -1.96 -16.24
C LEU A 246 -0.43 -2.65 -14.96
N LEU A 247 0.43 -3.46 -14.34
CA LEU A 247 0.14 -4.13 -13.07
C LEU A 247 -0.23 -3.10 -11.99
N PHE A 248 0.53 -2.02 -11.84
CA PHE A 248 0.19 -0.95 -10.89
C PHE A 248 -1.04 -0.15 -11.31
N ALA A 249 -1.21 0.13 -12.61
CA ALA A 249 -2.36 0.88 -13.11
C ALA A 249 -3.69 0.13 -12.86
N PHE A 250 -3.74 -1.17 -13.17
CA PHE A 250 -4.93 -1.99 -12.92
C PHE A 250 -5.20 -2.18 -11.43
N ALA A 251 -4.16 -2.44 -10.62
CA ALA A 251 -4.30 -2.53 -9.17
C ALA A 251 -4.86 -1.23 -8.58
N SER A 252 -4.29 -0.09 -8.98
CA SER A 252 -4.78 1.24 -8.59
C SER A 252 -6.22 1.44 -9.02
N LEU A 253 -6.57 1.17 -10.28
CA LEU A 253 -7.93 1.37 -10.78
C LEU A 253 -8.98 0.60 -9.96
N ILE A 254 -8.71 -0.67 -9.66
CA ILE A 254 -9.60 -1.50 -8.84
C ILE A 254 -9.72 -0.92 -7.43
N LEU A 255 -8.59 -0.56 -6.81
CA LEU A 255 -8.58 0.01 -5.46
C LEU A 255 -9.26 1.37 -5.39
N THR A 256 -9.08 2.25 -6.36
CA THR A 256 -9.74 3.55 -6.43
C THR A 256 -11.26 3.38 -6.56
N ILE A 257 -11.74 2.42 -7.36
CA ILE A 257 -13.18 2.09 -7.46
C ILE A 257 -13.73 1.59 -6.12
N LEU A 258 -13.01 0.71 -5.43
CA LEU A 258 -13.40 0.22 -4.10
C LEU A 258 -13.37 1.35 -3.05
N SER A 259 -12.39 2.25 -3.11
CA SER A 259 -12.29 3.45 -2.27
C SER A 259 -13.46 4.41 -2.52
N LEU A 260 -13.85 4.61 -3.78
CA LEU A 260 -15.01 5.41 -4.15
C LEU A 260 -16.31 4.80 -3.61
N ALA A 261 -16.54 3.50 -3.81
CA ALA A 261 -17.72 2.81 -3.32
C ALA A 261 -17.83 2.86 -1.78
N SER A 262 -16.72 2.62 -1.08
CA SER A 262 -16.66 2.73 0.39
C SER A 262 -16.82 4.17 0.87
N GLY A 263 -16.30 5.16 0.13
CA GLY A 263 -16.49 6.58 0.39
C GLY A 263 -17.95 7.02 0.26
N ILE A 264 -18.65 6.61 -0.81
CA ILE A 264 -20.08 6.88 -1.00
C ILE A 264 -20.89 6.25 0.15
N ARG A 265 -20.57 5.02 0.53
CA ARG A 265 -21.22 4.36 1.68
C ARG A 265 -21.02 5.11 2.98
N CYS A 266 -19.81 5.66 3.21
CA CYS A 266 -19.54 6.51 4.36
C CYS A 266 -20.37 7.80 4.31
N PHE A 267 -20.44 8.45 3.14
CA PHE A 267 -21.19 9.69 2.92
C PHE A 267 -22.70 9.53 3.18
N MET A 268 -23.30 8.45 2.67
CA MET A 268 -24.73 8.14 2.91
C MET A 268 -25.05 7.89 4.39
N ASN A 269 -24.04 7.51 5.18
CA ASN A 269 -24.19 7.18 6.59
C ASN A 269 -23.88 8.37 7.52
N PHE A 270 -23.51 9.55 7.00
CA PHE A 270 -23.26 10.75 7.81
C PHE A 270 -24.54 11.28 8.46
N GLY A 271 -24.44 11.76 9.70
CA GLY A 271 -25.56 12.31 10.46
C GLY A 271 -26.27 11.32 11.39
N TYR A 272 -25.91 10.03 11.35
CA TYR A 272 -26.53 9.01 12.21
C TYR A 272 -25.70 8.65 13.47
N GLY A 273 -24.72 9.47 13.88
CA GLY A 273 -24.08 9.37 15.20
C GLY A 273 -22.68 8.74 15.26
N LEU A 274 -21.80 8.98 14.27
CA LEU A 274 -20.40 8.50 14.31
C LEU A 274 -19.49 9.38 15.20
N LYS A 275 -19.86 10.66 15.38
CA LYS A 275 -19.16 11.66 16.23
C LYS A 275 -18.72 11.18 17.62
N PRO A 276 -19.59 10.63 18.51
CA PRO A 276 -19.17 10.28 19.88
C PRO A 276 -18.19 9.10 19.93
N ILE A 277 -18.13 8.29 18.87
CA ILE A 277 -17.40 7.03 18.86
C ILE A 277 -15.97 7.20 18.32
N LEU A 278 -15.79 8.05 17.29
CA LEU A 278 -14.46 8.46 16.81
C LEU A 278 -13.76 9.49 17.71
N ALA A 279 -14.51 10.26 18.50
CA ALA A 279 -13.97 11.25 19.44
C ALA A 279 -13.38 10.65 20.73
N GLY A 280 -13.29 9.32 20.85
CA GLY A 280 -12.48 8.67 21.91
C GLY A 280 -13.26 7.93 23.00
N LYS A 281 -14.60 7.83 22.97
CA LYS A 281 -15.34 7.06 23.99
C LYS A 281 -15.21 5.52 23.85
N VAL A 282 -14.71 5.00 22.73
CA VAL A 282 -14.41 3.55 22.63
C VAL A 282 -13.11 3.20 23.35
N HIS A 283 -12.14 4.13 23.39
CA HIS A 283 -10.89 3.84 24.07
C HIS A 283 -11.09 3.77 25.59
N SER A 284 -12.01 4.55 26.16
CA SER A 284 -12.38 4.45 27.57
C SER A 284 -13.14 3.17 27.89
N VAL A 285 -14.01 2.69 26.98
CA VAL A 285 -14.70 1.41 27.16
C VAL A 285 -13.71 0.24 27.04
N ARG A 286 -12.81 0.25 26.04
CA ARG A 286 -11.77 -0.78 25.85
C ARG A 286 -10.74 -0.80 26.99
N ALA A 287 -10.31 0.37 27.48
CA ALA A 287 -9.42 0.49 28.63
C ALA A 287 -10.11 0.08 29.94
N SER A 288 -11.41 0.41 30.12
CA SER A 288 -12.19 -0.10 31.25
C SER A 288 -12.30 -1.62 31.24
N TYR A 289 -12.47 -2.27 30.08
CA TYR A 289 -12.53 -3.73 29.99
C TYR A 289 -11.18 -4.41 30.24
N ASP A 290 -10.07 -3.88 29.68
CA ASP A 290 -8.73 -4.41 29.96
C ASP A 290 -8.39 -4.27 31.45
N PHE A 291 -8.73 -3.16 32.09
CA PHE A 291 -8.53 -2.95 33.54
C PHE A 291 -9.41 -3.87 34.40
N HIS A 292 -10.68 -4.08 34.03
CA HIS A 292 -11.59 -4.97 34.76
C HIS A 292 -11.18 -6.45 34.68
N THR A 293 -10.55 -6.85 33.57
CA THR A 293 -10.08 -8.23 33.36
C THR A 293 -8.79 -8.49 34.14
N ILE A 294 -7.87 -7.51 34.20
CA ILE A 294 -6.65 -7.59 35.02
C ILE A 294 -6.99 -7.62 36.51
N SER A 295 -7.98 -6.82 36.97
CA SER A 295 -8.42 -6.80 38.37
C SER A 295 -9.09 -8.10 38.83
N ARG A 296 -9.60 -8.95 37.92
CA ARG A 296 -10.13 -10.28 38.27
C ARG A 296 -9.05 -11.35 38.34
N HIS A 297 -7.83 -11.04 37.92
CA HIS A 297 -6.71 -11.99 37.84
C HIS A 297 -5.56 -11.67 38.80
N THR A 298 -5.77 -10.83 39.81
CA THR A 298 -4.95 -10.88 41.03
C THR A 298 -5.32 -12.13 41.82
N PRO A 299 -4.45 -13.15 41.92
CA PRO A 299 -4.65 -14.18 42.92
C PRO A 299 -4.61 -13.51 44.30
N MET A 300 -5.60 -13.80 45.16
CA MET A 300 -5.47 -13.47 46.57
C MET A 300 -4.13 -14.05 47.06
N PRO A 301 -3.32 -13.32 47.83
CA PRO A 301 -2.19 -13.94 48.49
C PRO A 301 -2.73 -15.04 49.41
N ASP A 302 -2.34 -16.28 49.14
CA ASP A 302 -2.57 -17.40 50.05
C ASP A 302 -2.00 -17.01 51.40
N ASN A 303 -2.90 -16.70 52.33
CA ASN A 303 -2.55 -16.38 53.69
C ASN A 303 -2.01 -17.68 54.30
N ILE A 304 -0.68 -17.74 54.42
CA ILE A 304 0.07 -18.80 55.11
C ILE A 304 -0.41 -18.85 56.56
N SER A 305 -1.45 -19.64 56.82
CA SER A 305 -1.90 -19.98 58.16
C SER A 305 -1.00 -21.08 58.71
N ASN A 306 0.20 -20.69 59.13
CA ASN A 306 1.05 -21.52 59.97
C ASN A 306 1.68 -20.66 61.07
N ARG A 307 0.91 -20.39 62.14
CA ARG A 307 1.42 -20.16 63.50
C ARG A 307 0.29 -20.12 64.53
N ARG A 308 0.19 -21.22 65.30
CA ARG A 308 -0.24 -21.38 66.72
C ARG A 308 -0.42 -22.89 66.91
N LEU A 309 0.61 -23.69 67.23
CA LEU A 309 1.20 -23.84 68.56
C LEU A 309 0.41 -23.16 69.68
N SER A 310 -0.56 -23.89 70.25
CA SER A 310 -0.79 -24.01 71.69
C SER A 310 -2.03 -24.89 71.98
N LEU A 311 -1.86 -25.88 72.86
CA LEU A 311 -2.86 -26.63 73.65
C LEU A 311 -3.47 -27.90 73.03
N SER A 312 -2.78 -29.03 73.22
CA SER A 312 -3.20 -30.12 74.14
C SER A 312 -2.16 -31.24 74.11
#